data_AF-A0A2U1LE87-F1
#
_entry.id   AF-A0A2U1LE87-F1
#
_cell.length_a   1.000
_cell.length_b   1.000
_cell.length_c   1.000
_cell.angle_alpha   90.00
_cell.angle_beta   90.00
_cell.angle_gamma   90.00
#
_symmetry.space_group_name_H-M   'P 1'
#
loop_
_entity.id
_entity.type
_entity.pdbx_description
1 polymer ?
#
loop_
_entity_poly.entity_id
_entity_poly.type
_entity_poly.pdbx_seq_one_letter_code
_entity_poly.pdbx_strand_id
1 'polypeptide(L)'
;MLYLTGNDRDRYKVEIERINERWLLWDKDWIDFVDSNVLANTEYIHFIRQSVGSYYVTVYEDDGSECYGYDRNFIGPRHTRCLVEYTPGNQILPGEYLQDIWVNL
;
A
#
# COMPACT_ATOMS: atom_id res chain seq x y z
N MET A 1 6.95 -5.76 9.37
CA MET A 1 5.56 -6.12 9.04
C MET A 1 4.74 -4.86 8.85
N LEU A 2 3.74 -4.91 7.98
CA LEU A 2 2.82 -3.85 7.66
C LEU A 2 1.37 -4.26 7.91
N TYR A 3 0.52 -3.29 8.19
CA TYR A 3 -0.92 -3.44 8.12
C TYR A 3 -1.45 -2.64 6.93
N LEU A 4 -2.12 -3.32 6.01
CA LEU A 4 -2.72 -2.70 4.83
C LEU A 4 -4.24 -2.71 4.95
N THR A 5 -4.88 -1.66 4.46
CA THR A 5 -6.32 -1.60 4.25
C THR A 5 -6.58 -1.09 2.84
N GLY A 6 -7.61 -1.62 2.18
CA GLY A 6 -7.99 -1.22 0.84
C GLY A 6 -9.46 -0.82 0.74
N ASN A 7 -10.01 -0.88 -0.46
CA ASN A 7 -11.39 -0.52 -0.74
C ASN A 7 -12.40 -1.53 -0.19
N ASP A 8 -11.99 -2.79 -0.02
CA ASP A 8 -12.78 -3.84 0.65
C ASP A 8 -13.01 -3.58 2.14
N ARG A 9 -12.25 -2.66 2.73
CA ARG A 9 -12.24 -2.29 4.16
C ARG A 9 -11.72 -3.37 5.10
N ASP A 10 -11.15 -4.44 4.57
CA ASP A 10 -10.48 -5.47 5.35
C ASP A 10 -9.06 -5.03 5.71
N ARG A 11 -8.52 -5.63 6.77
CA ARG A 11 -7.17 -5.33 7.27
C ARG A 11 -6.26 -6.53 7.09
N TYR A 12 -5.23 -6.34 6.27
CA TYR A 12 -4.24 -7.34 5.89
C TYR A 12 -2.95 -7.15 6.66
N LYS A 13 -2.30 -8.23 7.07
CA LYS A 13 -1.07 -8.21 7.88
C LYS A 13 0.09 -8.74 7.03
N VAL A 14 0.81 -7.85 6.38
CA VAL A 14 1.76 -8.18 5.32
C VAL A 14 3.21 -8.21 5.84
N GLU A 15 3.92 -9.27 5.54
CA GLU A 15 5.37 -9.38 5.76
C GLU A 15 6.15 -8.44 4.84
N ILE A 16 7.27 -7.94 5.35
CA ILE A 16 8.20 -7.12 4.58
C ILE A 16 9.62 -7.63 4.73
N GLU A 17 10.36 -7.60 3.64
CA GLU A 17 11.79 -7.93 3.61
C GLU A 17 12.58 -6.78 2.96
N ARG A 18 13.78 -6.49 3.48
CA ARG A 18 14.66 -5.49 2.85
C ARG A 18 15.65 -6.17 1.92
N ILE A 19 15.63 -5.78 0.64
CA ILE A 19 16.54 -6.28 -0.39
C ILE A 19 17.12 -5.08 -1.15
N ASN A 20 18.45 -4.96 -1.19
CA ASN A 20 19.15 -3.89 -1.92
C ASN A 20 18.56 -2.50 -1.69
N GLU A 21 18.41 -2.12 -0.41
CA GLU A 21 17.81 -0.85 0.03
C GLU A 21 16.33 -0.65 -0.33
N ARG A 22 15.65 -1.63 -0.92
CA ARG A 22 14.22 -1.59 -1.19
C ARG A 22 13.47 -2.53 -0.25
N TRP A 23 12.16 -2.34 -0.17
CA TRP A 23 11.27 -3.21 0.59
C TRP A 23 10.45 -4.07 -0.34
N LEU A 24 10.32 -5.35 0.02
CA LEU A 24 9.53 -6.33 -0.71
C LEU A 24 8.35 -6.78 0.14
N LEU A 25 7.14 -6.72 -0.42
CA LEU A 25 5.92 -7.34 0.10
C LEU A 25 5.61 -8.53 -0.81
N TRP A 26 5.41 -9.73 -0.26
CA TRP A 26 5.37 -10.94 -1.09
C TRP A 26 4.56 -12.11 -0.51
N ASP A 27 4.07 -11.99 0.72
CA ASP A 27 3.45 -13.09 1.42
C ASP A 27 2.01 -13.36 0.95
N LYS A 28 1.36 -14.36 1.56
CA LYS A 28 -0.02 -14.71 1.25
C LYS A 28 -0.98 -13.54 1.51
N ASP A 29 -0.79 -12.78 2.59
CA ASP A 29 -1.66 -11.66 2.91
C ASP A 29 -1.53 -10.52 1.90
N TRP A 30 -0.35 -10.33 1.29
CA TRP A 30 -0.19 -9.43 0.13
C TRP A 30 -0.99 -9.91 -1.09
N ILE A 31 -0.93 -11.20 -1.40
CA ILE A 31 -1.67 -11.79 -2.53
C ILE A 31 -3.19 -11.64 -2.30
N ASP A 32 -3.68 -11.96 -1.11
CA ASP A 32 -5.10 -11.83 -0.77
C ASP A 32 -5.57 -10.36 -0.83
N PHE A 33 -4.72 -9.41 -0.42
CA PHE A 33 -4.98 -7.98 -0.55
C PHE A 33 -5.14 -7.59 -2.03
N VAL A 34 -4.21 -8.02 -2.88
CA VAL A 34 -4.23 -7.73 -4.33
C VAL A 34 -5.51 -8.27 -4.96
N ASP A 35 -5.84 -9.53 -4.72
CA ASP A 35 -7.02 -10.19 -5.30
C ASP A 35 -8.32 -9.46 -4.93
N SER A 36 -8.36 -8.82 -3.76
CA SER A 36 -9.56 -8.14 -3.25
C SER A 36 -9.65 -6.66 -3.66
N ASN A 37 -8.51 -6.00 -3.92
CA ASN A 37 -8.45 -4.53 -4.05
C ASN A 37 -7.87 -4.00 -5.36
N VAL A 38 -7.11 -4.81 -6.10
CA VAL A 38 -6.37 -4.35 -7.29
C VAL A 38 -7.07 -4.83 -8.54
N LEU A 39 -7.47 -3.89 -9.39
CA LEU A 39 -8.18 -4.19 -10.64
C LEU A 39 -7.24 -4.78 -11.68
N ALA A 40 -7.79 -5.59 -12.59
CA ALA A 40 -7.06 -6.05 -13.76
C ALA A 40 -6.53 -4.84 -14.56
N ASN A 41 -5.28 -4.94 -15.04
CA ASN A 41 -4.56 -3.89 -15.77
C ASN A 41 -4.15 -2.66 -14.93
N THR A 42 -4.20 -2.72 -13.61
CA THR A 42 -3.60 -1.68 -12.76
C THR A 42 -2.11 -1.53 -13.08
N GLU A 43 -1.65 -0.32 -13.40
CA GLU A 43 -0.22 -0.03 -13.61
C GLU A 43 0.46 0.53 -12.37
N TYR A 44 -0.29 1.25 -11.53
CA TYR A 44 0.25 1.93 -10.35
C TYR A 44 -0.64 1.74 -9.14
N ILE A 45 -0.01 1.58 -7.98
CA ILE A 45 -0.67 1.56 -6.69
C ILE A 45 -0.12 2.64 -5.77
N HIS A 46 -0.97 3.15 -4.90
CA HIS A 46 -0.64 4.26 -4.02
C HIS A 46 -0.74 3.85 -2.56
N PHE A 47 0.40 3.85 -1.87
CA PHE A 47 0.45 3.67 -0.43
C PHE A 47 0.31 5.02 0.26
N ILE A 48 -0.56 5.08 1.26
CA ILE A 48 -0.81 6.27 2.07
C ILE A 48 -0.68 5.89 3.53
N ARG A 49 0.26 6.53 4.22
CA ARG A 49 0.49 6.27 5.64
C ARG A 49 -0.67 6.80 6.48
N GLN A 50 -1.26 5.93 7.30
CA GLN A 50 -2.28 6.29 8.28
C GLN A 50 -1.68 6.43 9.69
N SER A 51 -0.76 5.55 10.05
CA SER A 51 0.00 5.57 11.30
C SER A 51 1.28 4.74 11.16
N VAL A 52 2.07 4.59 12.22
CA VAL A 52 3.31 3.79 12.18
C VAL A 52 2.99 2.34 11.77
N GLY A 53 3.56 1.90 10.66
CA GLY A 53 3.35 0.55 10.13
C GLY A 53 1.94 0.25 9.59
N SER A 54 1.06 1.26 9.47
CA SER A 54 -0.31 1.10 8.97
C SER A 54 -0.55 2.00 7.76
N TYR A 55 -1.01 1.39 6.68
CA TYR A 55 -1.17 2.04 5.38
C TYR A 55 -2.54 1.73 4.80
N TYR A 56 -3.13 2.75 4.18
CA TYR A 56 -4.22 2.56 3.24
C TYR A 56 -3.62 2.52 1.83
N VAL A 57 -4.04 1.54 1.04
CA VAL A 57 -3.50 1.28 -0.30
C VAL A 57 -4.66 1.31 -1.29
N THR A 58 -4.50 2.09 -2.35
CA THR A 58 -5.57 2.30 -3.33
C THR A 58 -5.01 2.35 -4.75
N VAL A 59 -5.91 2.17 -5.71
CA VAL A 59 -5.67 2.31 -7.14
C VAL A 59 -6.52 3.46 -7.68
N TYR A 60 -6.15 4.00 -8.84
CA TYR A 60 -6.89 5.06 -9.51
C TYR A 60 -7.61 4.48 -10.73
N GLU A 61 -8.80 5.02 -11.02
CA GLU A 61 -9.48 4.82 -12.30
C GLU A 61 -8.70 5.52 -13.43
N ASP A 62 -9.00 5.16 -14.68
CA ASP A 62 -8.35 5.72 -15.87
C ASP A 62 -8.48 7.25 -16.00
N ASP A 63 -9.53 7.83 -15.40
CA ASP A 63 -9.75 9.29 -15.36
C ASP A 63 -8.98 9.98 -14.21
N GLY A 64 -8.15 9.24 -13.49
CA GLY A 64 -7.37 9.70 -12.34
C GLY A 64 -8.21 9.88 -11.08
N SER A 65 -9.49 9.48 -11.08
CA SER A 65 -10.31 9.45 -9.88
C SER A 65 -9.89 8.30 -8.96
N GLU A 66 -10.03 8.53 -7.66
CA GLU A 66 -9.72 7.53 -6.64
C GLU A 66 -10.80 6.44 -6.67
N CYS A 67 -10.42 5.16 -6.76
CA CYS A 67 -11.40 4.07 -6.72
C CYS A 67 -12.20 4.09 -5.39
N TYR A 68 -13.45 3.62 -5.44
CA TYR A 68 -14.46 3.67 -4.37
C TYR A 68 -13.90 3.45 -2.95
N GLY A 69 -14.09 4.44 -2.06
CA GLY A 69 -13.65 4.36 -0.65
C GLY A 69 -12.97 5.64 -0.15
N TYR A 70 -12.67 6.56 -1.05
CA TYR A 70 -11.87 7.75 -0.83
C TYR A 70 -12.74 9.02 -0.71
N ASP A 71 -13.48 9.19 0.38
CA ASP A 71 -14.01 10.52 0.68
C ASP A 71 -12.83 11.39 1.16
N ARG A 72 -12.48 12.44 0.39
CA ARG A 72 -11.43 13.42 0.74
C ARG A 72 -11.60 13.99 2.15
N ASN A 73 -12.81 13.94 2.71
CA ASN A 73 -13.14 14.42 4.05
C ASN A 73 -12.82 13.41 5.17
N PHE A 74 -12.60 12.13 4.88
CA PHE A 74 -12.40 11.06 5.87
C PHE A 74 -10.94 10.75 6.16
N ILE A 75 -10.02 11.19 5.31
CA ILE A 75 -8.60 10.92 5.49
C ILE A 75 -7.96 12.14 6.14
N GLY A 76 -7.49 11.94 7.37
CA GLY A 76 -6.73 12.93 8.13
C GLY A 76 -5.46 13.42 7.41
N PRO A 77 -4.60 14.18 8.09
CA PRO A 77 -3.42 14.77 7.46
C PRO A 77 -2.56 13.72 6.75
N ARG A 78 -2.43 13.85 5.43
CA ARG A 78 -1.61 12.98 4.56
C ARG A 78 -0.13 13.27 4.79
N HIS A 79 0.47 12.62 5.79
CA HIS A 79 1.85 12.90 6.18
C HIS A 79 2.90 12.28 5.24
N THR A 80 2.60 11.14 4.59
CA THR A 80 3.53 10.48 3.65
C THR A 80 2.76 9.63 2.65
N ARG A 81 3.17 9.68 1.37
CA ARG A 81 2.52 9.03 0.23
C ARG A 81 3.58 8.44 -0.69
N CYS A 82 3.29 7.29 -1.29
CA CYS A 82 4.18 6.68 -2.27
C CYS A 82 3.37 6.02 -3.38
N LEU A 83 3.41 6.65 -4.56
CA LEU A 83 2.93 6.07 -5.79
C LEU A 83 4.06 5.22 -6.38
N VAL A 84 3.77 3.95 -6.66
CA VAL A 84 4.73 2.99 -7.20
C VAL A 84 4.10 2.23 -8.36
N GLU A 85 4.94 1.78 -9.28
CA GLU A 85 4.54 0.80 -10.29
C GLU A 85 4.09 -0.47 -9.58
N TYR A 86 2.94 -1.01 -10.01
CA TYR A 86 2.40 -2.24 -9.50
C TYR A 86 3.17 -3.43 -10.07
N THR A 87 3.72 -4.27 -9.20
CA THR A 87 4.38 -5.50 -9.60
C THR A 87 3.55 -6.71 -9.13
N PRO A 88 2.91 -7.45 -10.04
CA PRO A 88 2.09 -8.60 -9.66
C PRO A 88 2.88 -9.66 -8.90
N GLY A 89 2.28 -10.19 -7.82
CA GLY A 89 2.85 -11.24 -6.98
C GLY A 89 3.79 -10.74 -5.87
N ASN A 90 4.67 -9.77 -6.15
CA ASN A 90 5.46 -9.12 -5.11
C ASN A 90 5.56 -7.62 -5.37
N GLN A 91 5.36 -6.79 -4.34
CA GLN A 91 5.45 -5.34 -4.46
C GLN A 91 6.77 -4.81 -3.92
N ILE A 92 7.38 -3.94 -4.71
CA ILE A 92 8.59 -3.24 -4.30
C ILE A 92 8.24 -1.81 -3.86
N LEU A 93 8.75 -1.40 -2.69
CA LEU A 93 8.66 -0.03 -2.18
C LEU A 93 10.06 0.58 -2.04
N PRO A 94 10.22 1.90 -2.26
CA PRO A 94 11.46 2.61 -1.97
C PRO A 94 11.86 2.45 -0.49
N GLY A 95 13.16 2.26 -0.23
CA GLY A 95 13.67 2.09 1.14
C GLY A 95 13.35 3.22 2.09
N GLU A 96 13.32 4.44 1.56
CA GLU A 96 13.02 5.67 2.29
C GLU A 96 11.56 5.81 2.70
N TYR A 97 10.65 5.05 2.08
CA TYR A 97 9.22 5.24 2.31
C TYR A 97 8.78 4.71 3.68
N LEU A 98 9.34 3.58 4.11
CA LEU A 98 9.01 2.95 5.39
C LEU A 98 9.96 3.37 6.53
N GLN A 99 10.55 4.57 6.46
CA GLN A 99 11.52 5.08 7.44
C GLN A 99 11.00 5.08 8.89
N ASP A 100 9.69 5.18 9.08
CA ASP A 100 9.04 5.19 10.39
C ASP A 100 8.96 3.83 11.08
N ILE A 101 9.04 2.73 10.31
CA ILE A 101 9.04 1.37 10.84
C ILE A 101 10.38 1.08 11.54
N TRP A 102 11.47 1.66 11.04
CA TRP A 102 12.82 1.47 11.57
C TRP A 102 13.02 1.99 12.98
N VAL A 103 12.29 3.03 13.38
CA VAL A 103 12.50 3.69 14.67
C VAL A 103 11.95 2.82 15.83
N ASN A 104 11.21 1.75 15.51
CA ASN A 104 10.50 0.91 16.49
C ASN A 104 10.79 -0.59 16.35
N LEU A 105 11.80 -0.98 15.55
CA LEU A 105 12.35 -2.35 15.48
C LEU A 105 13.72 -2.38 16.17
#